data_AF-A0A4Q6GE12-F1
#
_entry.id   AF-A0A4Q6GE12-F1
#
_cell.length_a   1.000
_cell.length_b   1.000
_cell.length_c   1.000
_cell.angle_alpha   90.00
_cell.angle_beta   90.00
_cell.angle_gamma   90.00
#
_symmetry.space_group_name_H-M   'P 1'
#
loop_
_entity.id
_entity.type
_entity.pdbx_description
1 polymer ?
#
loop_
_entity_poly.entity_id
_entity_poly.type
_entity_poly.pdbx_seq_one_letter_code
_entity_poly.pdbx_strand_id
1 'polypeptide(L)'
;ERGAKLFVADINPQRVARAVEEYGAEAVSPDEIYELPVDVFSPCAFEYSINAETLPRIKAKIICGTANNQMSHVTGTEAAKRGILYAPDYAVNAGGVMNVSLEIDGYNRERAMRLMRNIYHTLGKVYELSDREGITPQYAADRIAEARIASIGKLKLPLGRTAPRFMGHLRGEH
;
A
#
# COMPACT_ATOMS: atom_id res chain seq x y z
N GLU A 1 9.89 9.83 15.75
CA GLU A 1 9.82 8.72 16.73
C GLU A 1 10.86 7.60 16.53
N ARG A 2 11.17 7.14 15.30
CA ARG A 2 12.13 6.05 15.06
C ARG A 2 13.51 6.48 14.52
N GLY A 3 13.78 7.79 14.46
CA GLY A 3 15.09 8.33 14.08
C GLY A 3 15.41 8.34 12.57
N ALA A 4 14.42 8.10 11.70
CA ALA A 4 14.63 8.20 10.26
C ALA A 4 14.78 9.66 9.81
N LYS A 5 15.68 9.92 8.86
CA LYS A 5 15.75 11.20 8.15
C LYS A 5 14.61 11.27 7.13
N LEU A 6 13.87 12.38 7.13
CA LEU A 6 12.71 12.57 6.26
C LEU A 6 12.98 13.68 5.25
N PHE A 7 12.62 13.44 4.00
CA PHE A 7 12.51 14.45 2.96
C PHE A 7 11.05 14.49 2.53
N VAL A 8 10.47 15.69 2.42
CA VAL A 8 9.03 15.86 2.18
C VAL A 8 8.77 16.86 1.06
N ALA A 9 7.77 16.57 0.23
CA ALA A 9 7.23 17.48 -0.76
C ALA A 9 5.71 17.38 -0.76
N ASP A 10 5.04 18.52 -0.92
CA ASP A 10 3.60 18.63 -1.15
C ASP A 10 3.37 19.89 -2.00
N ILE A 11 2.30 19.91 -2.80
CA ILE A 11 1.88 21.09 -3.55
C ILE A 11 1.41 22.22 -2.60
N ASN A 12 1.03 21.86 -1.38
CA ASN A 12 0.58 22.77 -0.34
C ASN A 12 1.77 23.14 0.58
N PRO A 13 2.26 24.40 0.51
CA PRO A 13 3.43 24.81 1.30
C PRO A 13 3.18 24.82 2.80
N GLN A 14 1.93 24.99 3.26
CA GLN A 14 1.59 24.93 4.68
C GLN A 14 1.77 23.52 5.26
N ARG A 15 1.46 22.48 4.47
CA ARG A 15 1.69 21.08 4.88
C ARG A 15 3.18 20.75 4.97
N VAL A 16 3.98 21.26 4.03
CA VAL A 16 5.44 21.12 4.05
C VAL A 16 6.01 21.82 5.30
N ALA A 17 5.64 23.08 5.55
CA ALA A 17 6.10 23.82 6.72
C ALA A 17 5.79 23.10 8.03
N ARG A 18 4.56 22.58 8.16
CA ARG A 18 4.15 21.78 9.31
C ARG A 18 5.01 20.52 9.48
N ALA A 19 5.32 19.82 8.39
CA ALA A 19 6.14 18.61 8.46
C ALA A 19 7.60 18.91 8.88
N VAL A 20 8.15 20.02 8.42
CA VAL A 20 9.48 20.51 8.84
C VAL A 20 9.48 20.85 10.33
N GLU A 21 8.48 21.59 10.80
CA GLU A 21 8.36 22.03 12.21
C GLU A 21 8.11 20.86 13.18
N GLU A 22 7.14 19.98 12.86
CA GLU A 22 6.73 18.90 13.77
C GLU A 22 7.72 17.71 13.76
N TYR A 23 8.36 17.42 12.62
CA TYR A 23 9.13 16.19 12.44
C TYR A 23 10.61 16.41 12.07
N GLY A 24 11.06 17.65 11.93
CA GLY A 24 12.43 17.96 11.51
C GLY A 24 12.74 17.44 10.10
N ALA A 25 11.73 17.39 9.24
CA ALA A 25 11.89 16.96 7.85
C ALA A 25 12.62 18.01 7.02
N GLU A 26 13.24 17.57 5.92
CA GLU A 26 13.86 18.45 4.92
C GLU A 26 12.86 18.67 3.78
N ALA A 27 12.48 19.92 3.54
CA ALA A 27 11.59 20.27 2.44
C ALA A 27 12.36 20.20 1.11
N VAL A 28 11.76 19.54 0.11
CA VAL A 28 12.28 19.46 -1.25
C VAL A 28 11.17 19.80 -2.24
N SER A 29 11.53 20.15 -3.48
CA SER A 29 10.51 20.35 -4.50
C SER A 29 9.86 19.01 -4.91
N PRO A 30 8.59 19.03 -5.39
CA PRO A 30 7.94 17.83 -5.90
C PRO A 30 8.64 17.16 -7.08
N ASP A 31 9.51 17.88 -7.80
CA ASP A 31 10.28 17.31 -8.90
C ASP A 31 11.59 16.66 -8.41
N GLU A 32 12.31 17.31 -7.48
CA GLU A 32 13.55 16.78 -6.91
C GLU A 32 13.34 15.51 -6.08
N ILE A 33 12.13 15.30 -5.53
CA ILE A 33 11.85 14.20 -4.60
C ILE A 33 12.15 12.81 -5.20
N TYR A 34 12.04 12.65 -6.53
CA TYR A 34 12.36 11.40 -7.20
C TYR A 34 13.86 11.10 -7.21
N GLU A 35 14.71 12.12 -7.20
CA GLU A 35 16.16 11.97 -7.42
C GLU A 35 16.98 11.91 -6.14
N LEU A 36 16.32 11.95 -4.99
CA LEU A 36 17.00 11.96 -3.70
C LEU A 36 17.70 10.62 -3.44
N PRO A 37 18.93 10.65 -2.90
CA PRO A 37 19.67 9.44 -2.52
C PRO A 37 19.15 8.91 -1.17
N VAL A 38 17.93 8.39 -1.17
CA VAL A 38 17.25 7.83 0.01
C VAL A 38 17.12 6.31 -0.11
N ASP A 39 16.91 5.62 1.02
CA ASP A 39 16.68 4.17 0.99
C ASP A 39 15.26 3.81 0.51
N VAL A 40 14.27 4.61 0.92
CA VAL A 40 12.84 4.36 0.69
C VAL A 40 12.19 5.57 0.03
N PHE A 41 11.51 5.35 -1.09
CA PHE A 41 10.60 6.30 -1.71
C PHE A 41 9.14 5.95 -1.36
N SER A 42 8.39 6.90 -0.81
CA SER A 42 7.04 6.69 -0.28
C SER A 42 6.01 7.60 -0.97
N PRO A 43 5.49 7.22 -2.16
CA PRO A 43 4.47 8.00 -2.86
C PRO A 43 3.14 7.95 -2.10
N CYS A 44 2.65 9.12 -1.64
CA CYS A 44 1.45 9.23 -0.80
C CYS A 44 0.40 10.22 -1.33
N ALA A 45 0.64 10.81 -2.50
CA ALA A 45 -0.20 11.88 -3.06
C ALA A 45 -1.05 11.41 -4.24
N PHE A 46 -0.45 11.34 -5.43
CA PHE A 46 -1.16 11.07 -6.68
C PHE A 46 -0.96 9.64 -7.18
N GLU A 47 -2.01 9.16 -7.85
CA GLU A 47 -1.98 7.94 -8.65
C GLU A 47 -0.99 8.10 -9.83
N TYR A 48 -0.41 6.99 -10.29
CA TYR A 48 0.52 6.92 -11.42
C TYR A 48 1.73 7.86 -11.33
N SER A 49 2.12 8.24 -10.12
CA SER A 49 3.33 9.03 -9.86
C SER A 49 4.61 8.32 -10.31
N ILE A 50 4.58 7.00 -10.48
CA ILE A 50 5.71 6.20 -10.96
C ILE A 50 5.39 5.66 -12.36
N ASN A 51 6.11 6.18 -13.35
CA ASN A 51 5.90 5.89 -14.77
C ASN A 51 7.25 5.86 -15.53
N ALA A 52 7.21 5.79 -16.86
CA ALA A 52 8.42 5.70 -17.69
C ALA A 52 9.37 6.90 -17.54
N GLU A 53 8.86 8.07 -17.17
CA GLU A 53 9.61 9.31 -17.00
C GLU A 53 10.18 9.44 -15.57
N THR A 54 9.40 9.05 -14.56
CA THR A 54 9.80 9.20 -13.15
C THR A 54 10.59 8.02 -12.61
N LEU A 55 10.28 6.78 -13.02
CA LEU A 55 10.99 5.59 -12.54
C LEU A 55 12.53 5.64 -12.77
N PRO A 56 13.06 6.16 -13.90
CA PRO A 56 14.51 6.28 -14.10
C PRO A 56 15.21 7.24 -13.13
N ARG A 57 14.45 8.18 -12.57
CA ARG A 57 14.95 9.21 -11.65
C ARG A 57 15.06 8.68 -10.21
N ILE A 58 14.26 7.67 -9.87
CA ILE A 58 14.21 7.05 -8.54
C ILE A 58 15.52 6.33 -8.22
N LYS A 59 16.24 6.87 -7.21
CA LYS A 59 17.48 6.27 -6.67
C LYS A 59 17.24 5.35 -5.47
N ALA A 60 16.01 5.32 -4.95
CA ALA A 60 15.66 4.51 -3.79
C ALA A 60 15.69 3.01 -4.10
N LYS A 61 16.02 2.21 -3.08
CA LYS A 61 16.02 0.74 -3.17
C LYS A 61 14.65 0.15 -2.90
N ILE A 62 13.78 0.89 -2.22
CA ILE A 62 12.45 0.44 -1.83
C ILE A 62 11.43 1.48 -2.28
N ILE A 63 10.33 1.02 -2.87
CA ILE A 63 9.12 1.82 -3.10
C ILE A 63 8.02 1.26 -2.21
N CYS A 64 7.55 2.07 -1.27
CA CYS A 64 6.49 1.70 -0.34
C CYS A 64 5.74 2.96 0.09
N GLY A 65 4.55 3.19 -0.49
CA GLY A 65 3.72 4.35 -0.21
C GLY A 65 2.25 3.99 -0.05
N THR A 66 1.42 4.98 0.31
CA THR A 66 -0.01 4.79 0.54
C THR A 66 -0.91 5.25 -0.62
N ALA A 67 -0.35 5.90 -1.64
CA ALA A 67 -1.12 6.32 -2.81
C ALA A 67 -1.74 5.09 -3.50
N ASN A 68 -2.93 5.24 -4.07
CA ASN A 68 -3.54 4.23 -4.93
C ASN A 68 -2.88 4.24 -6.31
N ASN A 69 -2.93 3.11 -7.02
CA ASN A 69 -2.48 2.97 -8.41
C ASN A 69 -1.10 3.59 -8.66
N GLN A 70 -0.12 3.31 -7.79
CA GLN A 70 1.19 3.99 -7.81
C GLN A 70 1.90 3.81 -9.16
N MET A 71 1.76 2.63 -9.75
CA MET A 71 2.33 2.27 -11.04
C MET A 71 1.59 1.08 -11.69
N SER A 72 1.82 0.88 -12.99
CA SER A 72 1.37 -0.33 -13.68
C SER A 72 2.23 -1.56 -13.32
N HIS A 73 1.71 -2.77 -13.54
CA HIS A 73 2.50 -4.00 -13.36
C HIS A 73 3.74 -4.06 -14.26
N VAL A 74 3.66 -3.49 -15.47
CA VAL A 74 4.79 -3.38 -16.39
C VAL A 74 5.86 -2.47 -15.78
N THR A 75 5.47 -1.30 -15.27
CA THR A 75 6.38 -0.38 -14.57
C THR A 75 7.01 -1.04 -13.34
N GLY A 76 6.24 -1.81 -12.57
CA GLY A 76 6.79 -2.56 -11.43
C GLY A 76 7.77 -3.66 -11.83
N THR A 77 7.61 -4.23 -13.03
CA THR A 77 8.57 -5.18 -13.60
C THR A 77 9.87 -4.48 -13.97
N GLU A 78 9.79 -3.30 -14.57
CA GLU A 78 10.96 -2.47 -14.85
C GLU A 78 11.65 -1.98 -13.57
N ALA A 79 10.89 -1.67 -12.52
CA ALA A 79 11.44 -1.33 -11.21
C ALA A 79 12.26 -2.51 -10.62
N ALA A 80 11.72 -3.72 -10.68
CA ALA A 80 12.41 -4.92 -10.21
C ALA A 80 13.70 -5.20 -11.00
N LYS A 81 13.69 -5.02 -12.33
CA LYS A 81 14.90 -5.14 -13.18
C LYS A 81 16.01 -4.15 -12.77
N ARG A 82 15.64 -3.01 -12.18
CA ARG A 82 16.56 -2.01 -11.64
C ARG A 82 17.01 -2.30 -10.20
N GLY A 83 16.58 -3.42 -9.62
CA GLY A 83 16.88 -3.81 -8.24
C GLY A 83 16.06 -3.04 -7.20
N ILE A 84 14.95 -2.44 -7.60
CA ILE A 84 14.05 -1.72 -6.68
C ILE A 84 12.98 -2.69 -6.16
N LEU A 85 12.90 -2.84 -4.85
CA LEU A 85 11.86 -3.62 -4.19
C LEU A 85 10.58 -2.80 -4.06
N TYR A 86 9.51 -3.24 -4.71
CA TYR A 86 8.20 -2.61 -4.63
C TYR A 86 7.29 -3.34 -3.63
N ALA A 87 6.66 -2.59 -2.72
CA ALA A 87 5.57 -3.05 -1.88
C ALA A 87 4.23 -2.71 -2.57
N PRO A 88 3.44 -3.71 -3.00
CA PRO A 88 2.18 -3.46 -3.71
C PRO A 88 1.25 -2.52 -2.93
N ASP A 89 0.89 -1.41 -3.56
CA ASP A 89 0.11 -0.31 -2.97
C ASP A 89 -1.17 -0.77 -2.28
N TYR A 90 -1.99 -1.59 -2.95
CA TYR A 90 -3.24 -2.10 -2.41
C TYR A 90 -3.06 -3.04 -1.21
N ALA A 91 -1.87 -3.62 -1.03
CA ALA A 91 -1.54 -4.40 0.16
C ALA A 91 -1.09 -3.47 1.31
N VAL A 92 -0.30 -2.44 0.99
CA VAL A 92 0.22 -1.45 1.96
C VAL A 92 -0.90 -0.58 2.52
N ASN A 93 -1.78 -0.05 1.66
CA ASN A 93 -2.80 0.91 2.04
C ASN A 93 -4.12 0.27 2.54
N ALA A 94 -4.16 -1.07 2.64
CA ALA A 94 -5.33 -1.85 3.08
C ALA A 94 -5.83 -1.48 4.48
N GLY A 95 -5.01 -0.81 5.30
CA GLY A 95 -5.36 -0.39 6.66
C GLY A 95 -6.64 0.44 6.74
N GLY A 96 -6.91 1.29 5.75
CA GLY A 96 -8.14 2.09 5.69
C GLY A 96 -9.39 1.22 5.59
N VAL A 97 -9.40 0.27 4.63
CA VAL A 97 -10.51 -0.67 4.43
C VAL A 97 -10.67 -1.59 5.63
N MET A 98 -9.56 -2.07 6.21
CA MET A 98 -9.56 -2.86 7.44
C MET A 98 -10.21 -2.10 8.60
N ASN A 99 -9.89 -0.82 8.78
CA ASN A 99 -10.47 -0.01 9.85
C ASN A 99 -11.98 0.18 9.69
N VAL A 100 -12.44 0.53 8.48
CA VAL A 100 -13.88 0.70 8.18
C VAL A 100 -14.65 -0.62 8.34
N SER A 101 -14.04 -1.75 7.97
CA SER A 101 -14.69 -3.07 8.12
C SER A 101 -15.03 -3.42 9.57
N LEU A 102 -14.32 -2.86 10.55
CA LEU A 102 -14.57 -3.11 11.97
C LEU A 102 -15.75 -2.30 12.52
N GLU A 103 -16.16 -1.24 11.84
CA GLU A 103 -17.34 -0.46 12.23
C GLU A 103 -18.62 -1.29 12.14
N ILE A 104 -18.64 -2.31 11.28
CA ILE A 104 -19.76 -3.24 11.10
C ILE A 104 -20.05 -4.04 12.38
N ASP A 105 -19.02 -4.42 13.13
CA ASP A 105 -19.12 -5.23 14.36
C ASP A 105 -19.12 -4.37 15.64
N GLY A 106 -19.03 -3.04 15.51
CA GLY A 106 -18.71 -2.11 16.59
C GLY A 106 -17.21 -1.81 16.67
N TYR A 107 -16.87 -0.52 16.59
CA TYR A 107 -15.49 -0.07 16.53
C TYR A 107 -14.71 -0.37 17.81
N ASN A 108 -13.56 -1.02 17.64
CA ASN A 108 -12.58 -1.21 18.71
C ASN A 108 -11.19 -0.90 18.17
N ARG A 109 -10.58 0.17 18.70
CA ARG A 109 -9.26 0.65 18.26
C ARG A 109 -8.17 -0.43 18.38
N GLU A 110 -8.15 -1.20 19.47
CA GLU A 110 -7.16 -2.25 19.64
C GLU A 110 -7.30 -3.31 18.55
N ARG A 111 -8.52 -3.76 18.29
CA ARG A 111 -8.82 -4.73 17.22
C ARG A 111 -8.38 -4.19 15.86
N ALA A 112 -8.60 -2.91 15.58
CA ALA A 112 -8.12 -2.25 14.36
C ALA A 112 -6.59 -2.29 14.26
N MET A 113 -5.88 -1.93 15.32
CA MET A 113 -4.42 -2.00 15.37
C MET A 113 -3.90 -3.43 15.23
N ARG A 114 -4.58 -4.43 15.81
CA ARG A 114 -4.23 -5.85 15.62
C ARG A 114 -4.39 -6.27 14.16
N LEU A 115 -5.49 -5.85 13.53
CA LEU A 115 -5.79 -6.20 12.15
C LEU A 115 -4.77 -5.57 11.17
N MET A 116 -4.42 -4.30 11.37
CA MET A 116 -3.43 -3.60 10.56
C MET A 116 -2.03 -4.23 10.64
N ARG A 117 -1.65 -4.84 11.77
CA ARG A 117 -0.37 -5.58 11.86
C ARG A 117 -0.26 -6.74 10.87
N ASN A 118 -1.38 -7.25 10.36
CA ASN A 118 -1.36 -8.30 9.34
C ASN A 118 -0.79 -7.82 8.01
N ILE A 119 -0.76 -6.51 7.73
CA ILE A 119 -0.16 -5.96 6.50
C ILE A 119 1.31 -6.40 6.38
N TYR A 120 2.06 -6.36 7.49
CA TYR A 120 3.45 -6.85 7.54
C TYR A 120 3.56 -8.31 7.12
N HIS A 121 2.72 -9.18 7.66
CA HIS A 121 2.71 -10.61 7.33
C HIS A 121 2.23 -10.89 5.90
N THR A 122 1.28 -10.11 5.40
CA THR A 122 0.81 -10.20 4.01
C THR A 122 1.95 -9.87 3.04
N LEU A 123 2.64 -8.75 3.25
CA LEU A 123 3.80 -8.39 2.43
C LEU A 123 4.92 -9.43 2.51
N GLY A 124 5.18 -9.99 3.70
CA GLY A 124 6.12 -11.10 3.85
C GLY A 124 5.79 -12.30 2.95
N LYS A 125 4.52 -12.70 2.88
CA LYS A 125 4.06 -13.78 1.99
C LYS A 125 4.19 -13.42 0.51
N VAL A 126 3.93 -12.15 0.17
CA VAL A 126 4.09 -11.64 -1.20
C VAL A 126 5.54 -11.78 -1.63
N TYR A 127 6.49 -11.34 -0.81
CA TYR A 127 7.91 -11.45 -1.12
C TYR A 127 8.39 -12.89 -1.17
N GLU A 128 7.98 -13.74 -0.24
CA GLU A 128 8.31 -15.17 -0.25
C GLU A 128 7.82 -15.86 -1.54
N LEU A 129 6.59 -15.54 -1.98
CA LEU A 129 6.04 -16.06 -3.22
C LEU A 129 6.77 -15.51 -4.45
N SER A 130 7.07 -14.21 -4.44
CA SER A 130 7.81 -13.50 -5.48
C SER A 130 9.17 -14.16 -5.72
N ASP A 131 9.93 -14.40 -4.65
CA ASP A 131 11.23 -15.07 -4.69
C ASP A 131 11.13 -16.52 -5.18
N ARG A 132 10.15 -17.27 -4.65
CA ARG A 132 9.96 -18.69 -4.99
C ARG A 132 9.60 -18.90 -6.46
N GLU A 133 8.79 -18.03 -7.05
CA GLU A 133 8.24 -18.20 -8.40
C GLU A 133 8.94 -17.33 -9.45
N GLY A 134 9.90 -16.49 -9.05
CA GLY A 134 10.64 -15.61 -9.96
C GLY A 134 9.73 -14.57 -10.63
N ILE A 135 8.67 -14.14 -9.94
CA ILE A 135 7.72 -13.11 -10.41
C ILE A 135 7.87 -11.85 -9.56
N THR A 136 7.41 -10.71 -10.04
CA THR A 136 7.48 -9.46 -9.26
C THR A 136 6.41 -9.41 -8.15
N PRO A 137 6.61 -8.60 -7.09
CA PRO A 137 5.72 -8.55 -5.93
C PRO A 137 4.25 -8.29 -6.26
N GLN A 138 3.95 -7.45 -7.25
CA GLN A 138 2.57 -7.16 -7.66
C GLN A 138 1.84 -8.39 -8.23
N TYR A 139 2.53 -9.21 -9.04
CA TYR A 139 1.93 -10.46 -9.55
C TYR A 139 1.81 -11.51 -8.45
N ALA A 140 2.77 -11.56 -7.53
CA ALA A 140 2.67 -12.44 -6.37
C ALA A 140 1.49 -12.07 -5.46
N ALA A 141 1.27 -10.78 -5.23
CA ALA A 141 0.12 -10.30 -4.47
C ALA A 141 -1.22 -10.65 -5.13
N ASP A 142 -1.32 -10.50 -6.47
CA ASP A 142 -2.51 -10.92 -7.23
C ASP A 142 -2.78 -12.42 -7.06
N ARG A 143 -1.75 -13.26 -7.21
CA ARG A 143 -1.86 -14.73 -7.04
C ARG A 143 -2.32 -15.11 -5.63
N ILE A 144 -1.79 -14.45 -4.60
CA ILE A 144 -2.21 -14.67 -3.21
C ILE A 144 -3.69 -14.32 -3.02
N ALA A 145 -4.12 -13.19 -3.57
CA ALA A 145 -5.52 -12.75 -3.49
C ALA A 145 -6.45 -13.73 -4.22
N GLU A 146 -6.14 -14.10 -5.45
CA GLU A 146 -6.91 -15.06 -6.26
C GLU A 146 -6.99 -16.43 -5.59
N ALA A 147 -5.87 -16.97 -5.10
CA ALA A 147 -5.82 -18.24 -4.39
C ALA A 147 -6.68 -18.19 -3.11
N ARG A 148 -6.66 -17.06 -2.39
CA ARG A 148 -7.49 -16.87 -1.19
C ARG A 148 -8.97 -16.88 -1.54
N ILE A 149 -9.39 -16.11 -2.55
CA ILE A 149 -10.78 -16.06 -3.03
C ILE A 149 -11.25 -17.45 -3.46
N ALA A 150 -10.45 -18.16 -4.27
CA ALA A 150 -10.77 -19.50 -4.74
C ALA A 150 -10.87 -20.51 -3.57
N SER A 151 -9.99 -20.43 -2.57
CA SER A 151 -10.01 -21.32 -1.41
C SER A 151 -11.28 -21.15 -0.57
N ILE A 152 -11.71 -19.90 -0.34
CA ILE A 152 -12.92 -19.58 0.42
C ILE A 152 -14.18 -19.94 -0.37
N GLY A 153 -14.19 -19.70 -1.68
CA GLY A 153 -15.31 -20.06 -2.55
C GLY A 153 -15.59 -21.56 -2.62
N LYS A 154 -14.57 -22.41 -2.39
CA LYS A 154 -14.71 -23.88 -2.36
C LYS A 154 -15.22 -24.44 -1.03
N LEU A 155 -15.17 -23.65 0.05
CA LEU A 155 -15.76 -24.06 1.33
C LEU A 155 -17.29 -24.05 1.17
N LYS A 156 -17.90 -25.23 1.02
CA LYS A 156 -19.34 -25.38 1.23
C LYS A 156 -19.63 -25.04 2.69
N LEU A 157 -20.21 -23.86 2.95
CA LEU A 157 -20.70 -23.51 4.28
C LEU A 157 -21.68 -24.61 4.72
N PRO A 158 -21.41 -25.34 5.81
CA PRO A 158 -22.36 -26.28 6.36
C PRO A 158 -23.55 -25.46 6.86
N LEU A 159 -24.71 -25.71 6.25
CA LEU A 159 -26.03 -25.08 6.49
C LEU A 159 -26.27 -23.76 5.72
N GLY A 160 -27.14 -23.92 4.72
CA GLY A 160 -28.04 -22.95 4.07
C GLY A 160 -27.69 -21.48 4.11
N ARG A 161 -27.56 -20.85 2.92
CA ARG A 161 -27.56 -19.40 2.65
C ARG A 161 -27.81 -18.55 3.91
N THR A 162 -26.81 -18.44 4.79
CA THR A 162 -26.82 -17.39 5.78
C THR A 162 -26.67 -16.14 4.94
N ALA A 163 -27.70 -15.29 4.97
CA ALA A 163 -27.66 -13.98 4.34
C ALA A 163 -26.26 -13.36 4.59
N PRO A 164 -25.65 -12.70 3.58
CA PRO A 164 -24.38 -12.04 3.79
C PRO A 164 -24.48 -11.20 5.08
N ARG A 165 -23.53 -11.37 6.00
CA ARG A 165 -23.47 -10.54 7.23
C ARG A 165 -23.42 -9.05 6.91
N PHE A 166 -23.02 -8.71 5.69
CA PHE A 166 -23.12 -7.37 5.13
C PHE A 166 -24.49 -7.18 4.44
N MET A 167 -25.48 -6.72 5.21
CA MET A 167 -26.62 -6.01 4.61
C MET A 167 -26.18 -4.55 4.44
N GLY A 168 -25.52 -4.27 3.31
CA GLY A 168 -25.18 -2.90 2.95
C GLY A 168 -26.45 -2.05 3.01
N HIS A 169 -26.43 -0.97 3.79
CA HIS A 169 -27.41 0.08 3.59
C HIS A 169 -27.02 0.74 2.27
N LEU A 170 -27.82 0.49 1.23
CA LEU A 170 -27.73 1.27 0.00
C LEU A 170 -27.92 2.73 0.41
N ARG A 171 -26.88 3.54 0.23
CA ARG A 171 -26.97 5.00 0.38
C ARG A 171 -28.10 5.48 -0.53
N GLY A 172 -29.21 5.93 0.05
CA GLY A 172 -30.33 6.47 -0.72
C GLY A 172 -31.72 6.35 -0.12
N GLU A 173 -31.94 5.67 1.01
CA GLU A 173 -33.25 5.68 1.69
C GLU A 173 -33.28 6.71 2.81
N HIS A 174 -33.57 7.96 2.42
CA HIS A 174 -34.20 9.00 3.23
C HIS A 174 -35.38 9.56 2.44
#